data_AF-A0A6A5CBK6-F1
#
_entry.id   AF-A0A6A5CBK6-F1
#
_cell.length_a   1.000
_cell.length_b   1.000
_cell.length_c   1.000
_cell.angle_alpha   90.00
_cell.angle_beta   90.00
_cell.angle_gamma   90.00
#
_symmetry.space_group_name_H-M   'P 1'
#
loop_
_entity.id
_entity.type
_entity.pdbx_description
1 polymer ?
#
loop_
_entity_poly.entity_id
_entity_poly.type
_entity_poly.pdbx_seq_one_letter_code
_entity_poly.pdbx_strand_id
1 'polypeptide(L)'
;MATSAIIRKSALHLFLLACIVALCYLSLSATTIYGRTQKNGKPASKKTKPSHNHGGQHHNNSTRPVKPHKPEVVNGTTPANDDDLIERINTNHTIGWKATKYARFENMTIGHLRNSLFGLSLLPNDPDTPRIEGEVRVQLPASFDARTAWPRCVLPIRDQQSCGACWAFSSAYVLAQRYCVATGANSYTVLSPEYQVDCDSLERGCQGGYLSSTWRFLTNTGTVPDTCIPYVSGRTTSAGSAQSCQSQCKDGSALRFYKAKSASIIRGVDQIKIAIMTYGSVQAGFTVYRDFLNYKSGVYKHVSTTALGGHAVALIGWGSENGTPYWIAVNSWSTNWGERGYFRIALGSNESGIESQVYAGLANV
;
A
#
# COMPACT_ATOMS: atom_id res chain seq x y z
N MET A 1 -31.43 -34.45 -22.69
CA MET A 1 -30.01 -34.77 -22.98
C MET A 1 -29.26 -33.50 -23.42
N ALA A 2 -28.95 -32.59 -22.48
CA ALA A 2 -28.22 -31.35 -22.81
C ALA A 2 -27.48 -30.76 -21.59
N THR A 3 -26.81 -31.62 -20.79
CA THR A 3 -26.11 -31.19 -19.55
C THR A 3 -24.70 -31.80 -19.40
N SER A 4 -24.09 -32.30 -20.48
CA SER A 4 -22.75 -32.90 -20.44
C SER A 4 -21.68 -32.22 -21.31
N ALA A 5 -22.04 -31.18 -22.07
CA ALA A 5 -21.12 -30.52 -23.02
C ALA A 5 -20.41 -29.27 -22.46
N ILE A 6 -20.87 -28.69 -21.35
CA ILE A 6 -20.33 -27.44 -20.80
C ILE A 6 -19.17 -27.69 -19.82
N ILE A 7 -19.11 -28.86 -19.19
CA ILE A 7 -18.07 -29.22 -18.21
C ILE A 7 -16.74 -29.60 -18.88
N ARG A 8 -16.73 -29.94 -20.18
CA ARG A 8 -15.50 -30.28 -20.91
C ARG A 8 -14.71 -29.08 -21.47
N LYS A 9 -15.29 -27.88 -21.55
CA LYS A 9 -14.57 -26.68 -22.02
C LYS A 9 -13.73 -26.00 -20.94
N SER A 10 -14.09 -26.16 -19.66
CA SER A 10 -13.38 -25.54 -18.53
C SER A 10 -12.07 -26.26 -18.18
N ALA A 11 -12.00 -27.59 -18.39
CA ALA A 11 -10.79 -28.37 -18.16
C ALA A 11 -9.72 -28.16 -19.25
N LEU A 12 -10.13 -27.81 -20.48
CA LEU A 12 -9.22 -27.59 -21.61
C LEU A 12 -8.48 -26.24 -21.50
N HIS A 13 -9.06 -25.24 -20.82
CA HIS A 13 -8.38 -23.97 -20.54
C HIS A 13 -7.39 -24.05 -19.37
N LEU A 14 -7.63 -24.90 -18.38
CA LEU A 14 -6.68 -25.13 -17.28
C LEU A 14 -5.41 -25.89 -17.75
N PHE A 15 -5.53 -26.77 -18.76
CA PHE A 15 -4.38 -27.46 -19.35
C PHE A 15 -3.56 -26.58 -20.32
N LEU A 16 -4.19 -25.61 -21.00
CA LEU A 16 -3.48 -24.71 -21.91
C LEU A 16 -2.58 -23.70 -21.17
N LEU A 17 -3.02 -23.20 -20.00
CA LEU A 17 -2.21 -22.32 -19.15
C LEU A 17 -1.00 -23.04 -18.51
N ALA A 18 -1.12 -24.35 -18.24
CA ALA A 18 -0.01 -25.15 -17.75
C ALA A 18 1.03 -25.46 -18.85
N CYS A 19 0.62 -25.58 -20.12
CA CYS A 19 1.55 -25.87 -21.22
C CYS A 19 2.38 -24.65 -21.68
N ILE A 20 1.85 -23.42 -21.54
CA ILE A 20 2.60 -22.19 -21.89
C ILE A 20 3.75 -21.92 -20.90
N VAL A 21 3.64 -22.39 -19.65
CA VAL A 21 4.72 -22.28 -18.65
C VAL A 21 5.82 -23.33 -18.87
N ALA A 22 5.51 -24.47 -19.49
CA ALA A 22 6.47 -25.56 -19.72
C ALA A 22 7.31 -25.41 -21.01
N LEU A 23 6.84 -24.65 -22.00
CA LEU A 23 7.54 -24.50 -23.30
C LEU A 23 8.63 -23.42 -23.32
N CYS A 24 8.75 -22.58 -22.30
CA CYS A 24 9.84 -21.60 -22.19
C CYS A 24 11.14 -22.15 -21.57
N TYR A 25 11.15 -23.40 -21.09
CA TYR A 25 12.32 -24.01 -20.44
C TYR A 25 13.16 -24.94 -21.34
N LEU A 26 12.86 -25.02 -22.64
CA LEU A 26 13.57 -25.87 -23.60
C LEU A 26 14.09 -25.07 -24.80
N SER A 27 14.82 -23.98 -24.54
CA SER A 27 15.71 -23.41 -25.56
C SER A 27 16.79 -22.57 -24.91
N LEU A 28 17.81 -23.20 -24.30
CA LEU A 28 19.18 -22.65 -24.18
C LEU A 28 20.08 -23.67 -23.47
N SER A 29 20.52 -24.68 -24.22
CA SER A 29 21.75 -25.42 -23.92
C SER A 29 22.29 -26.10 -25.16
N ALA A 30 23.39 -25.56 -25.71
CA ALA A 30 24.58 -26.29 -26.16
C ALA A 30 25.39 -25.51 -27.21
N THR A 31 26.55 -24.96 -26.80
CA THR A 31 27.88 -25.18 -27.43
C THR A 31 28.92 -24.41 -26.58
N THR A 32 29.65 -25.05 -25.66
CA THR A 32 30.82 -25.96 -25.79
C THR A 32 32.17 -25.25 -25.93
N ILE A 33 32.89 -25.17 -24.79
CA ILE A 33 34.29 -25.53 -24.48
C ILE A 33 35.44 -25.09 -25.43
N TYR A 34 36.44 -24.35 -24.92
CA TYR A 34 37.85 -24.77 -24.60
C TYR A 34 38.79 -23.56 -24.46
N GLY A 35 39.71 -23.58 -23.48
CA GLY A 35 40.85 -22.66 -23.46
C GLY A 35 41.46 -22.37 -22.09
N ARG A 36 42.26 -23.31 -21.59
CA ARG A 36 43.07 -23.24 -20.37
C ARG A 36 44.43 -22.58 -20.68
N THR A 37 44.88 -21.57 -19.92
CA THR A 37 46.31 -21.39 -19.57
C THR A 37 46.53 -20.35 -18.47
N GLN A 38 47.44 -20.69 -17.55
CA GLN A 38 48.00 -19.89 -16.47
C GLN A 38 48.91 -18.75 -16.96
N LYS A 39 49.07 -17.67 -16.15
CA LYS A 39 50.31 -17.32 -15.41
C LYS A 39 50.30 -15.87 -14.90
N ASN A 40 50.68 -15.74 -13.62
CA ASN A 40 51.53 -14.74 -12.96
C ASN A 40 51.77 -13.36 -13.59
N GLY A 41 51.63 -12.30 -12.76
CA GLY A 41 52.39 -11.07 -12.93
C GLY A 41 51.84 -9.85 -12.17
N LYS A 42 52.26 -9.65 -10.91
CA LYS A 42 52.44 -8.28 -10.36
C LYS A 42 53.76 -7.72 -10.95
N PRO A 43 53.88 -6.41 -11.18
CA PRO A 43 54.55 -5.61 -10.16
C PRO A 43 54.04 -4.16 -9.95
N ALA A 44 54.40 -3.72 -8.75
CA ALA A 44 54.52 -2.41 -8.13
C ALA A 44 54.70 -1.12 -8.97
N SER A 45 54.04 -0.06 -8.47
CA SER A 45 54.55 1.29 -8.14
C SER A 45 55.42 2.05 -9.14
N LYS A 46 55.00 3.29 -9.45
CA LYS A 46 55.93 4.45 -9.47
C LYS A 46 55.19 5.75 -9.11
N LYS A 47 55.73 6.42 -8.09
CA LYS A 47 55.47 7.81 -7.70
C LYS A 47 56.01 8.77 -8.76
N THR A 48 55.28 9.84 -9.05
CA THR A 48 55.84 11.14 -9.49
C THR A 48 54.87 12.27 -9.15
N LYS A 49 55.32 13.20 -8.30
CA LYS A 49 54.91 14.63 -8.22
C LYS A 49 55.97 15.44 -8.99
N PRO A 50 55.62 16.56 -9.65
CA PRO A 50 55.73 17.91 -9.03
C PRO A 50 54.53 18.83 -9.40
N SER A 51 53.97 19.62 -8.46
CA SER A 51 54.26 21.04 -8.09
C SER A 51 53.59 22.11 -8.99
N HIS A 52 52.74 22.93 -8.34
CA HIS A 52 52.34 24.35 -8.57
C HIS A 52 51.93 24.79 -10.01
N ASN A 53 50.87 25.56 -10.26
CA ASN A 53 50.51 26.84 -9.62
C ASN A 53 49.07 27.30 -9.99
N HIS A 54 48.64 28.36 -9.30
CA HIS A 54 47.35 29.05 -9.23
C HIS A 54 46.50 29.30 -10.50
N GLY A 55 45.18 29.31 -10.29
CA GLY A 55 44.19 29.98 -11.14
C GLY A 55 42.81 29.92 -10.48
N GLY A 56 42.45 30.94 -9.69
CA GLY A 56 41.18 31.02 -8.98
C GLY A 56 39.98 31.29 -9.90
N GLN A 57 38.88 30.60 -9.66
CA GLN A 57 37.54 31.06 -10.02
C GLN A 57 36.62 30.84 -8.81
N HIS A 58 36.30 31.95 -8.15
CA HIS A 58 35.27 32.00 -7.11
C HIS A 58 33.90 31.80 -7.75
N HIS A 59 33.39 30.57 -7.69
CA HIS A 59 31.95 30.35 -7.79
C HIS A 59 31.32 30.61 -6.42
N ASN A 60 30.60 31.72 -6.31
CA ASN A 60 29.71 32.03 -5.19
C ASN A 60 28.61 30.97 -5.12
N ASN A 61 28.86 29.89 -4.39
CA ASN A 61 27.82 28.98 -3.96
C ASN A 61 27.22 29.58 -2.69
N SER A 62 26.07 30.24 -2.82
CA SER A 62 25.28 30.71 -1.69
C SER A 62 24.67 29.49 -0.99
N THR A 63 25.48 28.78 -0.21
CA THR A 63 25.01 27.78 0.74
C THR A 63 24.38 28.55 1.89
N ARG A 64 23.05 28.72 1.86
CA ARG A 64 22.30 28.99 3.09
C ARG A 64 22.74 27.94 4.12
N PRO A 65 23.13 28.36 5.34
CA PRO A 65 23.49 27.39 6.36
C PRO A 65 22.31 26.45 6.60
N VAL A 66 22.53 25.15 6.43
CA VAL A 66 21.58 24.13 6.89
C VAL A 66 21.41 24.36 8.38
N LYS A 67 20.23 24.85 8.78
CA LYS A 67 19.93 25.10 10.19
C LYS A 67 20.20 23.80 10.97
N PRO A 68 20.92 23.85 12.11
CA PRO A 68 21.19 22.66 12.91
C PRO A 68 19.88 21.95 13.26
N HIS A 69 19.91 20.62 13.28
CA HIS A 69 18.75 19.78 13.57
C HIS A 69 18.23 20.09 14.99
N LYS A 70 17.23 20.96 15.08
CA LYS A 70 16.45 21.13 16.29
C LYS A 70 15.57 19.88 16.46
N PRO A 71 15.45 19.32 17.67
CA PRO A 71 14.49 18.26 17.93
C PRO A 71 13.09 18.69 17.46
N GLU A 72 12.39 17.82 16.74
CA GLU A 72 11.00 18.08 16.33
C GLU A 72 10.09 18.09 17.57
N VAL A 73 9.88 19.28 18.15
CA VAL A 73 8.93 19.47 19.25
C VAL A 73 7.53 19.52 18.64
N VAL A 74 6.87 18.35 18.55
CA VAL A 74 5.51 18.22 18.01
C VAL A 74 4.51 18.02 19.15
N ASN A 75 3.51 18.88 19.22
CA ASN A 75 2.40 18.81 20.17
C ASN A 75 1.04 18.80 19.45
N GLY A 76 -0.06 18.74 20.22
CA GLY A 76 -1.40 18.67 19.65
C GLY A 76 -1.84 19.90 18.83
N THR A 77 -1.22 21.06 19.02
CA THR A 77 -1.54 22.31 18.31
C THR A 77 -0.61 22.57 17.12
N THR A 78 0.41 21.72 16.92
CA THR A 78 1.33 21.83 15.79
C THR A 78 0.54 21.74 14.48
N PRO A 79 0.69 22.69 13.52
CA PRO A 79 0.03 22.63 12.22
C PRO A 79 0.35 21.34 11.48
N ALA A 80 -0.53 20.88 10.59
CA ALA A 80 -0.32 19.67 9.80
C ALA A 80 0.60 19.88 8.58
N ASN A 81 0.56 21.05 7.94
CA ASN A 81 1.58 21.43 6.96
C ASN A 81 2.83 21.95 7.69
N ASP A 82 3.99 21.34 7.42
CA ASP A 82 5.28 21.73 8.02
C ASP A 82 6.19 22.36 6.96
N ASP A 83 6.24 23.68 6.94
CA ASP A 83 6.98 24.44 5.92
C ASP A 83 8.49 24.15 5.95
N ASP A 84 9.07 24.06 7.16
CA ASP A 84 10.49 23.82 7.37
C ASP A 84 10.87 22.39 6.94
N LEU A 85 10.03 21.39 7.27
CA LEU A 85 10.22 20.00 6.86
C LEU A 85 10.04 19.84 5.35
N ILE A 86 9.06 20.51 4.74
CA ILE A 86 8.86 20.51 3.29
C ILE A 86 10.08 21.10 2.57
N GLU A 87 10.58 22.26 3.02
CA GLU A 87 11.79 22.88 2.45
C GLU A 87 12.99 21.94 2.60
N ARG A 88 13.18 21.35 3.78
CA ARG A 88 14.27 20.39 4.05
C ARG A 88 14.23 19.17 3.13
N ILE A 89 13.05 18.58 2.92
CA ILE A 89 12.88 17.44 2.03
C ILE A 89 13.21 17.83 0.59
N ASN A 90 12.68 18.95 0.13
CA ASN A 90 12.80 19.36 -1.28
C ASN A 90 14.19 19.90 -1.64
N THR A 91 14.96 20.41 -0.67
CA THR A 91 16.33 20.91 -0.88
C THR A 91 17.39 19.82 -0.78
N ASN A 92 17.10 18.68 -0.14
CA ASN A 92 18.02 17.55 -0.07
C ASN A 92 17.70 16.49 -1.14
N HIS A 93 18.41 16.58 -2.27
CA HIS A 93 18.25 15.68 -3.41
C HIS A 93 18.53 14.19 -3.11
N THR A 94 19.14 13.85 -1.98
CA THR A 94 19.41 12.45 -1.61
C THR A 94 18.22 11.73 -0.98
N ILE A 95 17.19 12.45 -0.54
CA ILE A 95 15.99 11.87 0.10
C ILE A 95 15.14 11.05 -0.90
N GLY A 96 15.14 11.41 -2.18
CA GLY A 96 14.51 10.61 -3.25
C GLY A 96 12.99 10.73 -3.36
N TRP A 97 12.33 11.59 -2.57
CA TRP A 97 10.92 11.93 -2.69
C TRP A 97 10.67 13.42 -2.45
N LYS A 98 9.52 13.93 -2.90
CA LYS A 98 9.15 15.35 -2.83
C LYS A 98 8.00 15.57 -1.87
N ALA A 99 8.01 16.72 -1.19
CA ALA A 99 6.96 17.14 -0.28
C ALA A 99 6.20 18.37 -0.77
N THR A 100 4.94 18.51 -0.38
CA THR A 100 4.09 19.67 -0.66
C THR A 100 3.11 19.95 0.47
N LYS A 101 2.61 21.18 0.53
CA LYS A 101 1.43 21.52 1.34
C LYS A 101 0.16 21.00 0.68
N TYR A 102 -0.83 20.69 1.51
CA TYR A 102 -2.18 20.35 1.05
C TYR A 102 -3.22 21.27 1.70
N ALA A 103 -4.13 21.79 0.88
CA ALA A 103 -5.23 22.64 1.34
C ALA A 103 -6.12 21.92 2.38
N ARG A 104 -6.32 20.60 2.24
CA ARG A 104 -7.07 19.80 3.23
C ARG A 104 -6.47 19.84 4.64
N PHE A 105 -5.20 20.19 4.78
CA PHE A 105 -4.47 20.22 6.04
C PHE A 105 -4.17 21.64 6.54
N GLU A 106 -4.59 22.68 5.83
CA GLU A 106 -4.21 24.07 6.10
C GLU A 106 -4.64 24.55 7.49
N ASN A 107 -5.83 24.13 7.94
CA ASN A 107 -6.38 24.46 9.26
C ASN A 107 -6.42 23.27 10.23
N MET A 108 -5.70 22.18 9.92
CA MET A 108 -5.64 21.00 10.78
C MET A 108 -4.37 21.01 11.62
N THR A 109 -4.49 20.53 12.86
CA THR A 109 -3.36 20.29 13.75
C THR A 109 -3.03 18.81 13.84
N ILE A 110 -1.84 18.47 14.32
CA ILE A 110 -1.44 17.09 14.59
C ILE A 110 -2.39 16.41 15.58
N GLY A 111 -2.90 17.12 16.58
CA GLY A 111 -3.91 16.59 17.50
C GLY A 111 -5.21 16.22 16.77
N HIS A 112 -5.68 17.07 15.85
CA HIS A 112 -6.83 16.75 15.02
C HIS A 112 -6.59 15.50 14.18
N LEU A 113 -5.46 15.42 13.47
CA LEU A 113 -5.13 14.30 12.58
C LEU A 113 -4.98 12.96 13.31
N ARG A 114 -4.41 12.97 14.53
CA ARG A 114 -4.34 11.78 15.38
C ARG A 114 -5.72 11.18 15.69
N ASN A 115 -6.71 12.05 15.87
CA ASN A 115 -8.06 11.63 16.21
C ASN A 115 -8.93 11.32 14.98
N SER A 116 -8.52 11.74 13.78
CA SER A 116 -9.38 11.70 12.60
C SER A 116 -8.81 10.97 11.37
N LEU A 117 -7.50 10.75 11.26
CA LEU A 117 -6.91 10.04 10.11
C LEU A 117 -6.21 8.73 10.47
N PHE A 118 -5.60 8.63 11.66
CA PHE A 118 -4.73 7.50 12.04
C PHE A 118 -5.45 6.48 12.92
N GLY A 119 -6.56 5.96 12.41
CA GLY A 119 -7.42 5.03 13.14
C GLY A 119 -6.99 3.56 13.06
N LEU A 120 -5.73 3.23 12.75
CA LEU A 120 -5.27 1.85 12.83
C LEU A 120 -4.49 1.63 14.13
N SER A 121 -4.95 0.66 14.93
CA SER A 121 -4.15 0.10 16.02
C SER A 121 -3.23 -0.98 15.47
N LEU A 122 -1.93 -0.69 15.41
CA LEU A 122 -0.92 -1.63 14.93
C LEU A 122 -0.66 -2.70 16.00
N LEU A 123 -0.84 -3.97 15.63
CA LEU A 123 -0.53 -5.12 16.49
C LEU A 123 0.92 -5.58 16.29
N PRO A 124 1.71 -5.75 17.36
CA PRO A 124 3.04 -6.34 17.26
C PRO A 124 3.01 -7.78 16.75
N ASN A 125 1.95 -8.52 17.08
CA ASN A 125 1.75 -9.91 16.69
C ASN A 125 0.25 -10.23 16.56
N ASP A 126 -0.05 -11.19 15.70
CA ASP A 126 -1.38 -11.80 15.53
C ASP A 126 -1.19 -13.30 15.31
N PRO A 127 -1.32 -14.12 16.37
CA PRO A 127 -1.20 -15.58 16.28
C PRO A 127 -2.49 -16.26 15.82
N ASP A 128 -3.64 -15.60 15.94
CA ASP A 128 -4.96 -16.22 15.76
C ASP A 128 -5.39 -16.22 14.28
N THR A 129 -4.94 -15.23 13.51
CA THR A 129 -5.21 -15.19 12.06
C THR A 129 -4.34 -16.24 11.34
N PRO A 130 -4.94 -17.13 10.52
CA PRO A 130 -4.19 -18.11 9.74
C PRO A 130 -3.11 -17.45 8.88
N ARG A 131 -1.92 -18.05 8.85
CA ARG A 131 -0.79 -17.57 8.06
C ARG A 131 -0.80 -18.23 6.69
N ILE A 132 -0.49 -17.46 5.65
CA ILE A 132 -0.06 -18.06 4.38
C ILE A 132 1.39 -18.53 4.58
N GLU A 133 1.57 -19.83 4.74
CA GLU A 133 2.87 -20.48 4.90
C GLU A 133 3.27 -21.26 3.64
N GLY A 134 4.58 -21.35 3.38
CA GLY A 134 5.16 -22.14 2.30
C GLY A 134 6.15 -21.36 1.44
N GLU A 135 7.22 -22.01 0.98
CA GLU A 135 8.06 -21.48 -0.08
C GLU A 135 7.37 -21.74 -1.42
N VAL A 136 6.92 -20.68 -2.09
CA VAL A 136 6.40 -20.79 -3.44
C VAL A 136 7.49 -20.29 -4.39
N ARG A 137 8.06 -21.20 -5.19
CA ARG A 137 9.03 -20.87 -6.24
C ARG A 137 8.30 -20.31 -7.46
N VAL A 138 7.85 -19.06 -7.37
CA VAL A 138 7.30 -18.30 -8.49
C VAL A 138 8.34 -17.26 -8.91
N GLN A 139 8.64 -17.21 -10.21
CA GLN A 139 9.45 -16.13 -10.76
C GLN A 139 8.63 -14.84 -10.75
N LEU A 140 8.99 -13.92 -9.85
CA LEU A 140 8.30 -12.64 -9.70
C LEU A 140 8.85 -11.62 -10.71
N PRO A 141 7.97 -10.86 -11.41
CA PRO A 141 8.42 -9.80 -12.30
C PRO A 141 9.06 -8.65 -11.50
N ALA A 142 9.96 -7.91 -12.14
CA ALA A 142 10.63 -6.76 -11.53
C ALA A 142 9.63 -5.66 -11.10
N SER A 143 8.52 -5.53 -11.82
CA SER A 143 7.43 -4.62 -11.50
C SER A 143 6.08 -5.27 -11.79
N PHE A 144 5.07 -4.89 -11.02
CA PHE A 144 3.69 -5.27 -11.22
C PHE A 144 2.77 -4.12 -10.80
N ASP A 145 1.74 -3.83 -11.58
CA ASP A 145 0.73 -2.83 -11.25
C ASP A 145 -0.65 -3.37 -11.59
N ALA A 146 -1.48 -3.60 -10.56
CA ALA A 146 -2.84 -4.11 -10.71
C ALA A 146 -3.70 -3.27 -11.67
N ARG A 147 -3.41 -1.97 -11.83
CA ARG A 147 -4.15 -1.09 -12.75
C ARG A 147 -3.90 -1.44 -14.22
N THR A 148 -2.71 -1.91 -14.52
CA THR A 148 -2.32 -2.36 -15.86
C THR A 148 -2.68 -3.83 -16.09
N ALA A 149 -2.53 -4.68 -15.06
CA ALA A 149 -2.87 -6.09 -15.12
C ALA A 149 -4.39 -6.33 -15.22
N TRP A 150 -5.18 -5.53 -14.49
CA TRP A 150 -6.63 -5.63 -14.45
C TRP A 150 -7.30 -4.25 -14.61
N PRO A 151 -7.25 -3.65 -15.81
CA PRO A 151 -7.80 -2.30 -16.03
C PRO A 151 -9.30 -2.19 -15.76
N ARG A 152 -10.05 -3.30 -15.86
CA ARG A 152 -11.48 -3.39 -15.51
C ARG A 152 -11.76 -3.57 -14.02
N CYS A 153 -10.71 -3.65 -13.18
CA CYS A 153 -10.80 -3.81 -11.73
C CYS A 153 -10.09 -2.68 -10.96
N VAL A 154 -9.95 -1.51 -11.60
CA VAL A 154 -9.47 -0.30 -10.94
C VAL A 154 -10.63 0.37 -10.22
N LEU A 155 -10.61 0.30 -8.90
CA LEU A 155 -11.59 0.97 -8.05
C LEU A 155 -11.22 2.45 -7.84
N PRO A 156 -12.21 3.33 -7.60
CA PRO A 156 -11.97 4.74 -7.35
C PRO A 156 -11.18 4.95 -6.04
N ILE A 157 -10.30 5.96 -6.06
CA ILE A 157 -9.73 6.54 -4.83
C ILE A 157 -10.84 7.22 -4.05
N ARG A 158 -10.85 7.04 -2.73
CA ARG A 158 -11.88 7.58 -1.83
C ARG A 158 -11.27 8.46 -0.73
N ASP A 159 -12.15 9.06 0.07
CA ASP A 159 -11.77 9.94 1.18
C ASP A 159 -12.48 9.53 2.46
N GLN A 160 -11.72 9.14 3.48
CA GLN A 160 -12.22 8.89 4.83
C GLN A 160 -12.60 10.18 5.56
N GLN A 161 -12.23 11.35 5.02
CA GLN A 161 -12.50 12.66 5.61
C GLN A 161 -12.01 12.73 7.07
N SER A 162 -12.82 13.20 8.02
CA SER A 162 -12.42 13.36 9.43
C SER A 162 -12.88 12.19 10.30
N CYS A 163 -12.55 10.97 9.89
CA CYS A 163 -12.88 9.73 10.61
C CYS A 163 -11.75 8.71 10.46
N GLY A 164 -11.33 8.09 11.57
CA GLY A 164 -10.29 7.05 11.61
C GLY A 164 -10.67 5.73 10.96
N ALA A 165 -11.46 5.74 9.87
CA ALA A 165 -11.98 4.58 9.18
C ALA A 165 -11.02 3.96 8.15
N CYS A 166 -9.72 4.31 8.17
CA CYS A 166 -8.73 3.77 7.23
C CYS A 166 -8.75 2.23 7.13
N TRP A 167 -8.99 1.55 8.26
CA TRP A 167 -9.15 0.10 8.37
C TRP A 167 -10.32 -0.41 7.51
N ALA A 168 -11.48 0.24 7.56
CA ALA A 168 -12.67 -0.11 6.77
C ALA A 168 -12.51 0.25 5.28
N PHE A 169 -11.87 1.38 4.98
CA PHE A 169 -11.64 1.83 3.59
C PHE A 169 -10.71 0.89 2.83
N SER A 170 -9.57 0.56 3.44
CA SER A 170 -8.58 -0.29 2.80
C SER A 170 -9.07 -1.74 2.68
N SER A 171 -9.78 -2.27 3.67
CA SER A 171 -10.38 -3.61 3.58
C SER A 171 -11.49 -3.69 2.53
N ALA A 172 -12.37 -2.66 2.44
CA ALA A 172 -13.41 -2.58 1.43
C ALA A 172 -12.83 -2.52 0.02
N TYR A 173 -11.78 -1.72 -0.20
CA TYR A 173 -11.07 -1.66 -1.47
C TYR A 173 -10.49 -3.02 -1.86
N VAL A 174 -9.80 -3.67 -0.91
CA VAL A 174 -9.15 -4.96 -1.14
C VAL A 174 -10.19 -6.02 -1.48
N LEU A 175 -11.23 -6.18 -0.67
CA LEU A 175 -12.27 -7.19 -0.93
C LEU A 175 -12.96 -6.94 -2.28
N ALA A 176 -13.34 -5.70 -2.58
CA ALA A 176 -13.96 -5.32 -3.85
C ALA A 176 -13.09 -5.68 -5.05
N GLN A 177 -11.80 -5.36 -5.01
CA GLN A 177 -10.90 -5.65 -6.12
C GLN A 177 -10.71 -7.16 -6.28
N ARG A 178 -10.59 -7.91 -5.18
CA ARG A 178 -10.48 -9.37 -5.21
C ARG A 178 -11.71 -10.05 -5.80
N TYR A 179 -12.92 -9.55 -5.51
CA TYR A 179 -14.14 -10.01 -6.19
C TYR A 179 -14.07 -9.75 -7.69
N CYS A 180 -13.63 -8.55 -8.10
CA CYS A 180 -13.49 -8.23 -9.52
C CYS A 180 -12.47 -9.13 -10.20
N VAL A 181 -11.30 -9.35 -9.61
CA VAL A 181 -10.25 -10.23 -10.16
C VAL A 181 -10.74 -11.67 -10.25
N ALA A 182 -11.32 -12.22 -9.18
CA ALA A 182 -11.78 -13.61 -9.12
C ALA A 182 -12.91 -13.92 -10.13
N THR A 183 -13.72 -12.93 -10.49
CA THR A 183 -14.85 -13.09 -11.43
C THR A 183 -14.51 -12.70 -12.87
N GLY A 184 -13.25 -12.35 -13.18
CA GLY A 184 -12.88 -11.87 -14.51
C GLY A 184 -13.56 -10.53 -14.88
N ALA A 185 -13.74 -9.66 -13.87
CA ALA A 185 -14.44 -8.39 -13.90
C ALA A 185 -15.96 -8.44 -14.14
N ASN A 186 -16.59 -9.59 -13.93
CA ASN A 186 -18.06 -9.69 -13.94
C ASN A 186 -18.70 -9.17 -12.64
N SER A 187 -17.93 -9.03 -11.56
CA SER A 187 -18.37 -8.47 -10.28
C SER A 187 -17.52 -7.24 -9.90
N TYR A 188 -17.69 -6.14 -10.63
CA TYR A 188 -17.15 -4.84 -10.25
C TYR A 188 -18.15 -4.10 -9.35
N THR A 189 -17.82 -3.98 -8.06
CA THR A 189 -18.67 -3.28 -7.07
C THR A 189 -17.79 -2.51 -6.10
N VAL A 190 -18.05 -1.21 -5.91
CA VAL A 190 -17.45 -0.45 -4.81
C VAL A 190 -18.17 -0.85 -3.52
N LEU A 191 -17.42 -1.36 -2.54
CA LEU A 191 -17.98 -1.80 -1.27
C LEU A 191 -18.01 -0.67 -0.24
N SER A 192 -18.95 -0.78 0.70
CA SER A 192 -19.23 0.20 1.74
C SER A 192 -18.22 0.08 2.89
N PRO A 193 -17.38 1.10 3.13
CA PRO A 193 -16.68 1.21 4.40
C PRO A 193 -17.63 1.61 5.54
N GLU A 194 -18.73 2.32 5.24
CA GLU A 194 -19.70 2.76 6.26
C GLU A 194 -20.33 1.59 6.99
N TYR A 195 -20.74 0.54 6.27
CA TYR A 195 -21.34 -0.63 6.90
C TYR A 195 -20.39 -1.29 7.90
N GLN A 196 -19.09 -1.32 7.61
CA GLN A 196 -18.09 -1.80 8.57
C GLN A 196 -17.98 -0.84 9.76
N VAL A 197 -17.91 0.47 9.52
CA VAL A 197 -17.82 1.49 10.58
C VAL A 197 -19.00 1.44 11.54
N ASP A 198 -20.22 1.19 11.03
CA ASP A 198 -21.45 1.19 11.83
C ASP A 198 -21.77 -0.16 12.47
N CYS A 199 -21.41 -1.27 11.82
CA CYS A 199 -21.87 -2.61 12.20
C CYS A 199 -20.79 -3.52 12.79
N ASP A 200 -19.50 -3.21 12.62
CA ASP A 200 -18.43 -3.99 13.24
C ASP A 200 -18.28 -3.61 14.72
N SER A 201 -19.07 -4.27 15.57
CA SER A 201 -19.11 -4.02 17.01
C SER A 201 -17.83 -4.44 17.76
N LEU A 202 -16.89 -5.11 17.09
CA LEU A 202 -15.57 -5.43 17.64
C LEU A 202 -14.59 -4.25 17.48
N GLU A 203 -14.91 -3.31 16.60
CA GLU A 203 -14.12 -2.13 16.29
C GLU A 203 -14.75 -0.87 16.91
N ARG A 204 -14.09 0.27 16.74
CA ARG A 204 -14.51 1.55 17.36
C ARG A 204 -14.88 2.60 16.32
N GLY A 205 -15.38 2.16 15.17
CA GLY A 205 -15.78 3.05 14.07
C GLY A 205 -14.69 4.06 13.72
N CYS A 206 -15.00 5.35 13.85
CA CYS A 206 -14.05 6.45 13.60
C CYS A 206 -12.92 6.59 14.62
N GLN A 207 -13.01 5.94 15.79
CA GLN A 207 -11.94 5.93 16.79
C GLN A 207 -10.88 4.86 16.49
N GLY A 208 -11.09 4.09 15.42
CA GLY A 208 -10.13 3.17 14.85
C GLY A 208 -10.50 1.70 14.96
N GLY A 209 -9.62 0.85 14.45
CA GLY A 209 -9.80 -0.59 14.46
C GLY A 209 -8.51 -1.40 14.25
N TYR A 210 -8.66 -2.71 14.11
CA TYR A 210 -7.59 -3.70 13.97
C TYR A 210 -7.79 -4.52 12.70
N LEU A 211 -6.74 -4.71 11.89
CA LEU A 211 -6.89 -5.42 10.61
C LEU A 211 -7.39 -6.86 10.79
N SER A 212 -6.98 -7.54 11.86
CA SER A 212 -7.41 -8.91 12.17
C SER A 212 -8.92 -9.01 12.43
N SER A 213 -9.44 -8.13 13.30
CA SER A 213 -10.89 -8.03 13.58
C SER A 213 -11.68 -7.63 12.34
N THR A 214 -11.18 -6.66 11.56
CA THR A 214 -11.78 -6.24 10.29
C THR A 214 -11.96 -7.42 9.32
N TRP A 215 -10.93 -8.25 9.12
CA TRP A 215 -11.04 -9.41 8.23
C TRP A 215 -11.89 -10.55 8.81
N ARG A 216 -11.93 -10.69 10.13
CA ARG A 216 -12.89 -11.59 10.80
C ARG A 216 -14.33 -11.14 10.55
N PHE A 217 -14.62 -9.84 10.65
CA PHE A 217 -15.93 -9.28 10.33
C PHE A 217 -16.29 -9.50 8.86
N LEU A 218 -15.36 -9.23 7.93
CA LEU A 218 -15.60 -9.47 6.50
C LEU A 218 -15.84 -10.96 6.16
N THR A 219 -15.28 -11.88 6.95
CA THR A 219 -15.51 -13.33 6.80
C THR A 219 -16.86 -13.74 7.38
N ASN A 220 -17.19 -13.29 8.59
CA ASN A 220 -18.40 -13.73 9.31
C ASN A 220 -19.67 -13.01 8.84
N THR A 221 -19.58 -11.70 8.62
CA THR A 221 -20.70 -10.82 8.26
C THR A 221 -20.59 -10.36 6.82
N GLY A 222 -19.43 -9.82 6.44
CA GLY A 222 -19.22 -9.15 5.16
C GLY A 222 -19.63 -7.68 5.19
N THR A 223 -19.60 -7.05 4.02
CA THR A 223 -20.08 -5.69 3.79
C THR A 223 -21.02 -5.64 2.58
N VAL A 224 -21.55 -4.48 2.25
CA VAL A 224 -22.54 -4.26 1.19
C VAL A 224 -21.99 -3.27 0.15
N PRO A 225 -22.64 -3.10 -1.02
CA PRO A 225 -22.28 -2.04 -1.95
C PRO A 225 -22.34 -0.66 -1.29
N ASP A 226 -21.42 0.23 -1.65
CA ASP A 226 -21.45 1.62 -1.19
C ASP A 226 -22.70 2.36 -1.66
N THR A 227 -23.29 1.95 -2.79
CA THR A 227 -24.56 2.50 -3.27
C THR A 227 -25.73 2.18 -2.34
N CYS A 228 -25.65 1.06 -1.59
CA CYS A 228 -26.65 0.62 -0.61
C CYS A 228 -26.51 1.39 0.71
N ILE A 229 -25.31 1.40 1.31
CA ILE A 229 -24.97 2.15 2.53
C ILE A 229 -23.80 3.10 2.22
N PRO A 230 -24.08 4.35 1.83
CA PRO A 230 -23.03 5.31 1.46
C PRO A 230 -22.26 5.84 2.65
N TYR A 231 -20.99 6.20 2.42
CA TYR A 231 -20.14 6.79 3.45
C TYR A 231 -20.61 8.16 3.93
N VAL A 232 -20.87 8.27 5.24
CA VAL A 232 -21.33 9.50 5.92
C VAL A 232 -20.57 9.80 7.20
N SER A 233 -19.96 8.80 7.85
CA SER A 233 -19.24 8.92 9.11
C SER A 233 -18.11 9.97 9.10
N GLY A 234 -17.48 10.23 7.95
CA GLY A 234 -16.43 11.23 7.83
C GLY A 234 -16.91 12.69 7.76
N ARG A 235 -18.21 12.92 7.60
CA ARG A 235 -18.83 14.26 7.50
C ARG A 235 -19.40 14.77 8.81
N THR A 236 -19.61 13.90 9.79
CA THR A 236 -20.18 14.28 11.06
C THR A 236 -19.09 14.88 11.95
N THR A 237 -19.40 15.97 12.65
CA THR A 237 -18.49 16.60 13.63
C THR A 237 -18.28 15.75 14.88
N SER A 238 -19.05 14.67 15.01
CA SER A 238 -18.99 13.72 16.12
C SER A 238 -17.95 12.66 15.81
N ALA A 239 -16.69 12.95 16.14
CA ALA A 239 -15.64 11.95 16.20
C ALA A 239 -16.13 10.75 17.03
N GLY A 240 -16.45 9.64 16.36
CA GLY A 240 -16.79 8.38 17.02
C GLY A 240 -18.26 8.04 17.20
N SER A 241 -19.22 8.74 16.58
CA SER A 241 -20.57 8.15 16.45
C SER A 241 -20.63 7.34 15.16
N ALA A 242 -20.28 6.06 15.25
CA ALA A 242 -20.90 5.07 14.35
C ALA A 242 -22.40 5.37 14.33
N GLN A 243 -22.98 5.56 13.15
CA GLN A 243 -24.43 5.63 13.06
C GLN A 243 -25.00 4.27 13.46
N SER A 244 -26.32 4.20 13.65
CA SER A 244 -26.95 2.91 13.90
C SER A 244 -26.66 1.97 12.72
N CYS A 245 -26.24 0.74 13.02
CA CYS A 245 -26.06 -0.30 12.01
C CYS A 245 -27.37 -0.49 11.23
N GLN A 246 -27.33 -0.13 9.94
CA GLN A 246 -28.51 -0.15 9.08
C GLN A 246 -28.87 -1.58 8.67
N SER A 247 -30.16 -1.90 8.69
CA SER A 247 -30.69 -3.22 8.29
C SER A 247 -31.19 -3.28 6.85
N GLN A 248 -31.25 -2.14 6.15
CA GLN A 248 -31.71 -2.00 4.76
C GLN A 248 -30.88 -0.95 4.04
N CYS A 249 -30.86 -1.02 2.71
CA CYS A 249 -30.23 0.00 1.88
C CYS A 249 -30.98 1.34 1.99
N LYS A 250 -30.31 2.44 1.61
CA LYS A 250 -30.91 3.79 1.61
C LYS A 250 -32.20 3.93 0.78
N ASP A 251 -32.43 3.03 -0.16
CA ASP A 251 -33.63 2.96 -1.02
C ASP A 251 -34.70 2.01 -0.48
N GLY A 252 -34.51 1.45 0.73
CA GLY A 252 -35.39 0.48 1.37
C GLY A 252 -35.18 -0.97 0.91
N SER A 253 -34.30 -1.23 -0.06
CA SER A 253 -34.04 -2.59 -0.52
C SER A 253 -33.25 -3.43 0.51
N ALA A 254 -33.33 -4.75 0.38
CA ALA A 254 -32.61 -5.68 1.25
C ALA A 254 -31.09 -5.62 1.03
N LEU A 255 -30.33 -5.82 2.10
CA LEU A 255 -28.86 -5.84 2.05
C LEU A 255 -28.35 -7.03 1.22
N ARG A 256 -27.46 -6.75 0.26
CA ARG A 256 -26.70 -7.77 -0.46
C ARG A 256 -25.26 -7.80 0.04
N PHE A 257 -24.87 -8.88 0.70
CA PHE A 257 -23.55 -9.03 1.29
C PHE A 257 -22.47 -9.53 0.32
N TYR A 258 -21.28 -8.98 0.48
CA TYR A 258 -20.01 -9.42 -0.08
C TYR A 258 -19.11 -9.83 1.09
N LYS A 259 -18.73 -11.10 1.12
CA LYS A 259 -17.96 -11.71 2.21
C LYS A 259 -16.59 -12.19 1.75
N ALA A 260 -15.63 -12.23 2.65
CA ALA A 260 -14.45 -13.07 2.46
C ALA A 260 -14.82 -14.53 2.76
N LYS A 261 -14.32 -15.48 1.96
CA LYS A 261 -14.44 -16.91 2.23
C LYS A 261 -13.53 -17.34 3.37
N SER A 262 -12.37 -16.70 3.46
CA SER A 262 -11.36 -16.89 4.50
C SER A 262 -10.54 -15.61 4.64
N ALA A 263 -9.82 -15.48 5.74
CA ALA A 263 -8.86 -14.41 6.00
C ALA A 263 -7.49 -14.99 6.35
N SER A 264 -6.42 -14.30 5.96
CA SER A 264 -5.06 -14.68 6.30
C SER A 264 -4.17 -13.47 6.49
N ILE A 265 -3.19 -13.61 7.40
CA ILE A 265 -2.05 -12.71 7.49
C ILE A 265 -0.96 -13.22 6.53
N ILE A 266 -0.35 -12.29 5.80
CA ILE A 266 0.63 -12.54 4.76
C ILE A 266 1.95 -11.95 5.25
N ARG A 267 2.99 -12.77 5.32
CA ARG A 267 4.32 -12.35 5.78
C ARG A 267 5.37 -12.65 4.72
N GLY A 268 6.32 -11.74 4.59
CA GLY A 268 7.41 -11.83 3.62
C GLY A 268 7.08 -11.16 2.29
N VAL A 269 8.06 -10.42 1.77
CA VAL A 269 7.93 -9.61 0.54
C VAL A 269 7.41 -10.44 -0.63
N ASP A 270 7.98 -11.63 -0.85
CA ASP A 270 7.61 -12.46 -2.00
C ASP A 270 6.17 -12.98 -1.87
N GLN A 271 5.72 -13.36 -0.67
CA GLN A 271 4.34 -13.78 -0.45
C GLN A 271 3.34 -12.65 -0.65
N ILE A 272 3.70 -11.43 -0.24
CA ILE A 272 2.89 -10.23 -0.50
C ILE A 272 2.79 -9.99 -2.02
N LYS A 273 3.90 -10.08 -2.76
CA LYS A 273 3.91 -9.96 -4.23
C LYS A 273 3.06 -11.03 -4.91
N ILE A 274 3.22 -12.29 -4.50
CA ILE A 274 2.45 -13.43 -5.03
C ILE A 274 0.95 -13.20 -4.78
N ALA A 275 0.58 -12.80 -3.56
CA ALA A 275 -0.82 -12.55 -3.21
C ALA A 275 -1.42 -11.43 -4.08
N ILE A 276 -0.69 -10.32 -4.26
CA ILE A 276 -1.10 -9.20 -5.12
C ILE A 276 -1.31 -9.68 -6.56
N MET A 277 -0.33 -10.39 -7.14
CA MET A 277 -0.34 -10.82 -8.54
C MET A 277 -1.38 -11.90 -8.83
N THR A 278 -1.68 -12.75 -7.85
CA THR A 278 -2.58 -13.90 -8.05
C THR A 278 -4.03 -13.55 -7.76
N TYR A 279 -4.27 -12.80 -6.68
CA TYR A 279 -5.62 -12.60 -6.15
C TYR A 279 -6.10 -11.15 -6.22
N GLY A 280 -5.23 -10.20 -6.55
CA GLY A 280 -5.48 -8.77 -6.41
C GLY A 280 -4.94 -8.22 -5.09
N SER A 281 -5.22 -6.95 -4.80
CA SER A 281 -4.63 -6.20 -3.68
C SER A 281 -4.66 -6.89 -2.32
N VAL A 282 -3.82 -6.39 -1.42
CA VAL A 282 -3.77 -6.79 -0.01
C VAL A 282 -3.89 -5.54 0.86
N GLN A 283 -4.41 -5.69 2.07
CA GLN A 283 -4.48 -4.61 3.04
C GLN A 283 -3.17 -4.58 3.84
N ALA A 284 -2.58 -3.42 4.05
CA ALA A 284 -1.37 -3.25 4.84
C ALA A 284 -1.54 -2.14 5.89
N GLY A 285 -0.97 -2.37 7.07
CA GLY A 285 -0.82 -1.35 8.12
C GLY A 285 0.60 -0.81 8.19
N PHE A 286 0.77 0.48 8.42
CA PHE A 286 2.07 1.11 8.66
C PHE A 286 1.97 2.29 9.63
N THR A 287 3.11 2.69 10.18
CA THR A 287 3.23 3.88 11.03
C THR A 287 3.35 5.13 10.17
N VAL A 288 2.45 6.09 10.37
CA VAL A 288 2.57 7.42 9.75
C VAL A 288 3.52 8.27 10.58
N TYR A 289 4.56 8.81 9.93
CA TYR A 289 5.44 9.82 10.50
C TYR A 289 5.03 11.23 10.05
N ARG A 290 5.55 12.24 10.75
CA ARG A 290 5.18 13.66 10.55
C ARG A 290 5.32 14.12 9.10
N ASP A 291 6.34 13.65 8.41
CA ASP A 291 6.71 14.01 7.05
C ASP A 291 5.78 13.40 5.98
N PHE A 292 5.21 12.22 6.23
CA PHE A 292 4.33 11.53 5.29
C PHE A 292 3.08 12.34 4.94
N LEU A 293 2.59 13.16 5.88
CA LEU A 293 1.46 14.07 5.64
C LEU A 293 1.66 14.94 4.40
N ASN A 294 2.90 15.35 4.16
CA ASN A 294 3.29 16.22 3.07
C ASN A 294 3.86 15.48 1.86
N TYR A 295 3.82 14.14 1.81
CA TYR A 295 4.26 13.36 0.64
C TYR A 295 3.57 13.83 -0.65
N LYS A 296 4.35 14.08 -1.70
CA LYS A 296 3.86 14.45 -3.04
C LYS A 296 4.11 13.38 -4.09
N SER A 297 5.34 12.89 -4.18
CA SER A 297 5.76 11.95 -5.23
C SER A 297 7.12 11.34 -4.91
N GLY A 298 7.44 10.22 -5.58
CA GLY A 298 8.72 9.49 -5.42
C GLY A 298 8.58 8.34 -4.42
N VAL A 299 9.70 7.72 -4.04
CA VAL A 299 9.68 6.59 -3.10
C VAL A 299 9.84 7.09 -1.67
N TYR A 300 8.76 7.07 -0.90
CA TYR A 300 8.75 7.51 0.49
C TYR A 300 9.66 6.64 1.36
N LYS A 301 10.50 7.33 2.14
CA LYS A 301 11.20 6.84 3.33
C LYS A 301 11.13 7.93 4.38
N HIS A 302 10.82 7.57 5.62
CA HIS A 302 10.66 8.57 6.67
C HIS A 302 12.01 9.24 6.99
N VAL A 303 12.00 10.57 7.07
CA VAL A 303 13.10 11.42 7.53
C VAL A 303 12.78 12.07 8.88
N SER A 304 11.50 12.18 9.23
CA SER A 304 11.07 12.54 10.58
C SER A 304 11.17 11.33 11.51
N THR A 305 11.47 11.58 12.78
CA THR A 305 11.41 10.59 13.86
C THR A 305 10.10 10.64 14.64
N THR A 306 9.21 11.58 14.33
CA THR A 306 7.95 11.76 15.06
C THR A 306 6.86 10.88 14.45
N ALA A 307 6.56 9.77 15.13
CA ALA A 307 5.41 8.94 14.82
C ALA A 307 4.10 9.65 15.20
N LEU A 308 3.11 9.58 14.31
CA LEU A 308 1.80 10.18 14.50
C LEU A 308 0.73 9.14 14.85
N GLY A 309 0.79 7.94 14.28
CA GLY A 309 -0.16 6.86 14.55
C GLY A 309 -0.08 5.76 13.48
N GLY A 310 -0.95 4.75 13.58
CA GLY A 310 -1.08 3.72 12.57
C GLY A 310 -2.07 4.13 11.47
N HIS A 311 -1.82 3.70 10.24
CA HIS A 311 -2.72 3.90 9.11
C HIS A 311 -2.80 2.65 8.24
N ALA A 312 -3.98 2.38 7.67
CA ALA A 312 -4.24 1.23 6.83
C ALA A 312 -4.44 1.64 5.36
N VAL A 313 -3.83 0.90 4.44
CA VAL A 313 -3.83 1.15 2.99
C VAL A 313 -4.01 -0.14 2.22
N ALA A 314 -4.27 -0.05 0.91
CA ALA A 314 -4.24 -1.23 0.04
C ALA A 314 -2.95 -1.22 -0.81
N LEU A 315 -2.17 -2.29 -0.78
CA LEU A 315 -1.04 -2.49 -1.69
C LEU A 315 -1.55 -3.15 -2.98
N ILE A 316 -1.17 -2.57 -4.12
CA ILE A 316 -1.70 -2.96 -5.44
C ILE A 316 -0.60 -3.36 -6.44
N GLY A 317 0.67 -3.27 -6.05
CA GLY A 317 1.79 -3.51 -6.94
C GLY A 317 3.13 -3.11 -6.37
N TRP A 318 4.17 -3.26 -7.18
CA TRP A 318 5.54 -2.90 -6.85
C TRP A 318 6.32 -2.50 -8.10
N GLY A 319 7.48 -1.88 -7.89
CA GLY A 319 8.42 -1.56 -8.96
C GLY A 319 9.75 -1.10 -8.41
N SER A 320 10.54 -0.46 -9.26
CA SER A 320 11.79 0.19 -8.88
C SER A 320 11.93 1.51 -9.62
N GLU A 321 12.36 2.56 -8.91
CA GLU A 321 12.69 3.87 -9.49
C GLU A 321 14.11 4.22 -9.06
N ASN A 322 15.00 4.46 -10.04
CA ASN A 322 16.41 4.81 -9.80
C ASN A 322 17.11 3.84 -8.83
N GLY A 323 16.87 2.54 -8.98
CA GLY A 323 17.43 1.50 -8.11
C GLY A 323 16.76 1.36 -6.74
N THR A 324 15.76 2.18 -6.42
CA THR A 324 15.00 2.07 -5.16
C THR A 324 13.72 1.28 -5.39
N PRO A 325 13.59 0.05 -4.84
CA PRO A 325 12.37 -0.72 -4.94
C PRO A 325 11.26 -0.11 -4.08
N TYR A 326 10.01 -0.21 -4.54
CA TYR A 326 8.85 0.35 -3.87
C TYR A 326 7.60 -0.53 -3.99
N TRP A 327 6.70 -0.39 -3.02
CA TRP A 327 5.30 -0.78 -3.11
C TRP A 327 4.46 0.37 -3.71
N ILE A 328 3.41 0.03 -4.46
CA ILE A 328 2.37 0.97 -4.89
C ILE A 328 1.18 0.80 -3.95
N ALA A 329 0.81 1.88 -3.28
CA ALA A 329 -0.25 1.87 -2.28
C ALA A 329 -1.39 2.84 -2.65
N VAL A 330 -2.62 2.42 -2.37
CA VAL A 330 -3.84 3.23 -2.46
C VAL A 330 -4.12 3.83 -1.09
N ASN A 331 -4.19 5.16 -1.04
CA ASN A 331 -4.56 5.90 0.17
C ASN A 331 -6.07 6.23 0.20
N SER A 332 -6.56 6.61 1.37
CA SER A 332 -7.95 6.99 1.64
C SER A 332 -8.11 8.48 1.91
N TRP A 333 -7.24 9.32 1.33
CA TRP A 333 -7.19 10.77 1.57
C TRP A 333 -7.50 11.61 0.31
N SER A 334 -8.42 11.12 -0.53
CA SER A 334 -8.80 11.74 -1.82
C SER A 334 -7.70 11.74 -2.88
N THR A 335 -8.11 11.95 -4.13
CA THR A 335 -7.23 12.09 -5.29
C THR A 335 -6.35 13.35 -5.25
N ASN A 336 -6.64 14.30 -4.36
CA ASN A 336 -5.86 15.53 -4.25
C ASN A 336 -4.56 15.36 -3.46
N TRP A 337 -4.40 14.22 -2.77
CA TRP A 337 -3.20 13.90 -2.00
C TRP A 337 -2.25 12.99 -2.78
N GLY A 338 -0.94 13.18 -2.62
CA GLY A 338 0.11 12.33 -3.21
C GLY A 338 0.07 12.26 -4.73
N GLU A 339 0.28 11.04 -5.24
CA GLU A 339 0.30 10.69 -6.66
C GLU A 339 -1.13 10.37 -7.16
N ARG A 340 -2.05 11.34 -7.04
CA ARG A 340 -3.48 11.20 -7.34
C ARG A 340 -4.21 10.20 -6.43
N GLY A 341 -3.92 10.25 -5.12
CA GLY A 341 -4.44 9.34 -4.11
C GLY A 341 -3.61 8.07 -3.91
N TYR A 342 -2.60 7.87 -4.74
CA TYR A 342 -1.60 6.83 -4.57
C TYR A 342 -0.35 7.37 -3.88
N PHE A 343 0.47 6.47 -3.38
CA PHE A 343 1.85 6.76 -3.03
C PHE A 343 2.73 5.54 -3.27
N ARG A 344 4.04 5.79 -3.27
CA ARG A 344 5.05 4.75 -3.30
C ARG A 344 5.87 4.81 -2.01
N ILE A 345 6.08 3.65 -1.40
CA ILE A 345 6.84 3.48 -0.15
C ILE A 345 7.91 2.42 -0.35
N ALA A 346 9.07 2.60 0.27
CA ALA A 346 10.20 1.69 0.09
C ALA A 346 9.83 0.22 0.42
N LEU A 347 10.28 -0.68 -0.44
CA LEU A 347 10.05 -2.13 -0.36
C LEU A 347 11.32 -2.84 0.10
N GLY A 348 11.17 -3.83 0.96
CA GLY A 348 12.23 -4.74 1.42
C GLY A 348 12.96 -4.28 2.67
N SER A 349 12.80 -3.01 3.08
CA SER A 349 13.29 -2.49 4.35
C SER A 349 12.24 -2.51 5.47
N ASN A 350 11.04 -3.06 5.21
CA ASN A 350 9.89 -2.93 6.10
C ASN A 350 9.66 -1.47 6.53
N GLU A 351 9.77 -0.55 5.56
CA GLU A 351 9.66 0.89 5.78
C GLU A 351 8.37 1.24 6.53
N SER A 352 8.51 1.93 7.65
CA SER A 352 7.39 2.26 8.54
C SER A 352 6.55 1.06 9.00
N GLY A 353 7.07 -0.17 8.92
CA GLY A 353 6.37 -1.39 9.28
C GLY A 353 5.38 -1.93 8.23
N ILE A 354 5.35 -1.36 7.01
CA ILE A 354 4.34 -1.66 5.97
C ILE A 354 4.24 -3.15 5.58
N GLU A 355 5.29 -3.94 5.82
CA GLU A 355 5.37 -5.36 5.46
C GLU A 355 5.02 -6.30 6.64
N SER A 356 4.72 -5.74 7.81
CA SER A 356 4.56 -6.48 9.07
C SER A 356 3.13 -6.94 9.34
N GLN A 357 2.15 -6.13 8.93
CA GLN A 357 0.72 -6.38 9.10
C GLN A 357 0.02 -6.29 7.76
N VAL A 358 0.16 -7.36 6.97
CA VAL A 358 -0.49 -7.49 5.68
C VAL A 358 -1.55 -8.57 5.76
N TYR A 359 -2.78 -8.23 5.40
CA TYR A 359 -3.93 -9.11 5.48
C TYR A 359 -4.67 -9.14 4.17
N ALA A 360 -5.26 -10.30 3.87
CA ALA A 360 -6.26 -10.38 2.83
C ALA A 360 -7.15 -11.60 3.01
N GLY A 361 -8.27 -11.62 2.29
CA GLY A 361 -9.17 -12.77 2.22
C GLY A 361 -9.44 -13.21 0.79
N LEU A 362 -9.87 -14.45 0.61
CA LEU A 362 -10.37 -14.92 -0.69
C LEU A 362 -11.81 -14.41 -0.88
N ALA A 363 -12.14 -13.95 -2.08
CA ALA A 363 -13.51 -13.55 -2.39
C ALA A 363 -14.45 -14.77 -2.36
N ASN A 364 -15.63 -14.63 -1.76
CA ASN A 364 -16.68 -15.65 -1.77
C ASN A 364 -17.57 -15.48 -3.00
N VAL A 365 -17.02 -15.84 -4.17
CA VAL A 365 -17.67 -15.68 -5.49
C VAL A 365 -18.67 -16.77 -5.83
#